data_AF-A0A0C9ZQI7-F1
#
_entry.id   AF-A0A0C9ZQI7-F1
#
_cell.length_a   1.000
_cell.length_b   1.000
_cell.length_c   1.000
_cell.angle_alpha   90.00
_cell.angle_beta   90.00
_cell.angle_gamma   90.00
#
_symmetry.space_group_name_H-M   'P 1'
#
loop_
_entity.id
_entity.type
_entity.pdbx_description
1 polymer ?
#
loop_
_entity_poly.entity_id
_entity_poly.type
_entity_poly.pdbx_seq_one_letter_code
_entity_poly.pdbx_strand_id
1 'polypeptide(L)'
;MTPSDKEPQLPTSCTLLSPFDTSRDDDTHCLGSNPNDPKSGSVDTSHCFVAFHDDTSFGWSAGRIREILTHESSILIIVDPFRALLPADAHHDHHRMYPISGGRIFYDEPEQSPVVISPTELKCHVALVQNVSDGIVTPHCLIIPLDRPNILADAQKLDMLKSFGAPGSHFEGGSS
;
A
#
# COMPACT_ATOMS: atom_id res chain seq x y z
N MET A 1 29.73 1.19 36.15
CA MET A 1 28.51 0.38 35.94
C MET A 1 27.75 1.02 34.81
N THR A 2 27.88 0.48 33.60
CA THR A 2 27.19 0.94 32.39
C THR A 2 25.95 0.05 32.17
N PRO A 3 24.81 0.61 31.74
CA PRO A 3 23.63 -0.19 31.45
C PRO A 3 23.86 -0.98 30.16
N SER A 4 23.69 -2.30 30.23
CA SER A 4 23.65 -3.17 29.06
C SER A 4 22.41 -2.86 28.22
N ASP A 5 22.64 -2.44 26.98
CA ASP A 5 21.64 -2.44 25.92
C ASP A 5 21.15 -3.87 25.69
N LYS A 6 19.87 -4.12 26.00
CA LYS A 6 19.17 -5.35 25.62
C LYS A 6 18.58 -5.15 24.23
N GLU A 7 19.13 -5.87 23.27
CA GLU A 7 18.57 -6.07 21.94
C GLU A 7 17.15 -6.65 22.05
N PRO A 8 16.13 -6.06 21.40
CA PRO A 8 14.77 -6.57 21.44
C PRO A 8 14.66 -7.87 20.63
N GLN A 9 14.43 -8.99 21.33
CA GLN A 9 14.16 -10.28 20.70
C GLN A 9 12.77 -10.28 20.08
N LEU A 10 12.70 -10.55 18.77
CA LEU A 10 11.45 -10.78 18.04
C LEU A 10 10.81 -12.11 18.47
N PRO A 11 9.47 -12.17 18.65
CA PRO A 11 8.77 -13.37 19.10
C PRO A 11 8.75 -14.50 18.05
N THR A 12 8.91 -15.73 18.53
CA THR A 12 9.34 -16.93 17.79
C THR A 12 8.23 -17.70 17.03
N SER A 13 7.09 -17.08 16.72
CA SER A 13 5.96 -17.84 16.16
C SER A 13 5.08 -16.99 15.24
N CYS A 14 5.49 -16.86 13.98
CA CYS A 14 4.65 -16.35 12.90
C CYS A 14 4.32 -17.50 11.93
N THR A 15 3.05 -17.68 11.61
CA THR A 15 2.61 -18.64 10.58
C THR A 15 2.24 -17.88 9.31
N LEU A 16 2.80 -18.28 8.18
CA LEU A 16 2.50 -17.71 6.86
C LEU A 16 1.20 -18.33 6.30
N LEU A 17 0.31 -17.51 5.75
CA LEU A 17 -0.91 -17.99 5.09
C LEU A 17 -0.76 -17.95 3.56
N SER A 18 -1.34 -18.95 2.90
CA SER A 18 -1.56 -18.94 1.46
C SER A 18 -2.88 -18.23 1.11
N PRO A 19 -2.88 -17.20 0.24
CA PRO A 19 -4.12 -16.69 -0.33
C PRO A 19 -4.55 -17.56 -1.51
N PHE A 20 -5.76 -18.13 -1.40
CA PHE A 20 -6.57 -18.72 -2.48
C PHE A 20 -5.87 -19.74 -3.40
N ASP A 21 -5.81 -20.99 -2.94
CA ASP A 21 -5.59 -22.13 -3.83
C ASP A 21 -6.90 -22.44 -4.57
N THR A 22 -6.98 -22.02 -5.83
CA THR A 22 -8.02 -22.45 -6.78
C THR A 22 -7.42 -23.32 -7.88
N SER A 23 -6.42 -24.13 -7.55
CA SER A 23 -5.84 -25.08 -8.50
C SER A 23 -6.33 -26.50 -8.23
N ARG A 24 -6.79 -27.11 -9.32
CA ARG A 24 -7.28 -28.48 -9.46
C ARG A 24 -6.23 -29.49 -9.02
N ASP A 25 -6.75 -30.61 -8.53
CA ASP A 25 -6.04 -31.83 -8.18
C ASP A 25 -5.02 -32.25 -9.25
N ASP A 26 -3.74 -32.28 -8.89
CA ASP A 26 -2.74 -33.10 -9.57
C ASP A 26 -1.92 -33.82 -8.49
N ASP A 27 -2.26 -35.11 -8.32
CA ASP A 27 -1.71 -36.03 -7.33
C ASP A 27 -0.21 -36.27 -7.56
N THR A 28 0.63 -35.46 -6.91
CA THR A 28 2.07 -35.74 -6.82
C THR A 28 2.41 -36.19 -5.41
N HIS A 29 2.74 -37.47 -5.28
CA HIS A 29 3.17 -38.11 -4.04
C HIS A 29 4.44 -37.45 -3.46
N CYS A 30 4.28 -36.62 -2.42
CA CYS A 30 5.39 -36.10 -1.63
C CYS A 30 5.75 -37.05 -0.48
N LEU A 31 7.00 -37.52 -0.48
CA LEU A 31 7.60 -38.33 0.57
C LEU A 31 7.78 -37.52 1.87
N GLY A 32 7.16 -38.01 2.95
CA GLY A 32 7.61 -37.90 4.35
C GLY A 32 8.15 -36.56 4.86
N SER A 33 7.28 -35.56 5.03
CA SER A 33 7.56 -34.44 5.93
C SER A 33 7.11 -34.77 7.37
N ASN A 34 7.89 -34.36 8.37
CA ASN A 34 7.57 -34.54 9.79
C ASN A 34 6.24 -33.80 10.11
N PRO A 35 5.21 -34.47 10.66
CA PRO A 35 3.89 -33.86 10.90
C PRO A 35 3.90 -32.71 11.92
N ASN A 36 5.01 -32.49 12.62
CA ASN A 36 5.17 -31.42 13.60
C ASN A 36 5.93 -30.19 13.09
N ASP A 37 6.47 -30.21 11.87
CA ASP A 37 7.08 -29.01 11.31
C ASP A 37 5.96 -28.11 10.75
N PRO A 38 5.83 -26.86 11.22
CA PRO A 38 4.90 -25.92 10.63
C PRO A 38 5.28 -25.77 9.16
N LYS A 39 4.43 -26.27 8.27
CA LYS A 39 4.62 -26.17 6.82
C LYS A 39 4.65 -24.69 6.45
N SER A 40 5.85 -24.14 6.29
CA SER A 40 6.07 -22.83 5.71
C SER A 40 5.78 -22.94 4.21
N GLY A 41 4.52 -22.74 3.84
CA GLY A 41 4.14 -22.53 2.44
C GLY A 41 4.52 -21.11 2.05
N SER A 42 5.59 -20.95 1.29
CA SER A 42 5.90 -19.67 0.65
C SER A 42 5.01 -19.53 -0.59
N VAL A 43 4.06 -18.60 -0.54
CA VAL A 43 3.32 -18.20 -1.75
C VAL A 43 4.11 -17.12 -2.46
N ASP A 44 4.20 -17.24 -3.77
CA ASP A 44 4.79 -16.21 -4.61
C ASP A 44 3.90 -14.96 -4.61
N THR A 45 4.30 -13.96 -3.85
CA THR A 45 3.65 -12.64 -3.75
C THR A 45 4.24 -11.62 -4.73
N SER A 46 5.15 -12.03 -5.64
CA SER A 46 5.92 -11.14 -6.51
C SER A 46 5.07 -10.22 -7.38
N HIS A 47 3.80 -10.59 -7.63
CA HIS A 47 2.85 -9.87 -8.47
C HIS A 47 1.62 -9.36 -7.72
N CYS A 48 1.66 -9.35 -6.38
CA CYS A 48 0.55 -8.87 -5.55
C CYS A 48 0.75 -7.39 -5.20
N PHE A 49 0.06 -6.51 -5.91
CA PHE A 49 0.09 -5.06 -5.67
C PHE A 49 -1.17 -4.59 -4.97
N VAL A 50 -1.02 -3.63 -4.07
CA VAL A 50 -2.11 -3.10 -3.25
C VAL A 50 -2.04 -1.60 -3.09
N ALA A 51 -3.21 -1.00 -2.87
CA ALA A 51 -3.35 0.35 -2.32
C ALA A 51 -3.75 0.23 -0.84
N PHE A 52 -3.18 1.09 -0.01
CA PHE A 52 -3.42 1.12 1.43
C PHE A 52 -3.50 2.56 1.93
N HIS A 53 -4.10 2.73 3.11
CA HIS A 53 -4.21 4.05 3.74
C HIS A 53 -2.83 4.61 4.08
N ASP A 54 -2.62 5.88 3.79
CA ASP A 54 -1.39 6.58 4.13
C ASP A 54 -1.75 8.00 4.57
N ASP A 55 -1.40 8.32 5.81
CA ASP A 55 -1.62 9.64 6.43
C ASP A 55 -0.75 10.73 5.79
N THR A 56 0.35 10.34 5.13
CA THR A 56 1.32 11.29 4.56
C THR A 56 0.95 11.72 3.13
N SER A 57 0.28 10.86 2.36
CA SER A 57 0.15 11.01 0.90
C SER A 57 -1.29 11.04 0.39
N PHE A 58 -1.93 12.22 0.37
CA PHE A 58 -3.24 12.43 -0.29
C PHE A 58 -4.29 11.31 -0.01
N GLY A 59 -4.25 10.70 1.17
CA GLY A 59 -5.18 9.67 1.67
C GLY A 59 -4.86 8.21 1.33
N TRP A 60 -3.92 7.92 0.41
CA TRP A 60 -3.52 6.54 0.09
C TRP A 60 -2.15 6.44 -0.58
N SER A 61 -1.48 5.32 -0.37
CA SER A 61 -0.23 4.90 -1.03
C SER A 61 -0.39 3.51 -1.64
N ALA A 62 0.60 3.09 -2.43
CA ALA A 62 0.61 1.77 -3.06
C ALA A 62 1.93 1.06 -2.82
N GLY A 63 1.91 -0.26 -2.96
CA GLY A 63 3.10 -1.07 -2.83
C GLY A 63 2.87 -2.51 -3.26
N ARG A 64 3.93 -3.31 -3.17
CA ARG A 64 3.89 -4.76 -3.38
C ARG A 64 3.79 -5.44 -2.03
N ILE A 65 2.88 -6.41 -1.88
CA ILE A 65 2.86 -7.28 -0.70
C ILE A 65 4.15 -8.09 -0.71
N ARG A 66 4.97 -7.90 0.33
CA ARG A 66 6.15 -8.73 0.57
C ARG A 66 5.68 -10.05 1.20
N GLU A 67 5.00 -9.97 2.33
CA GLU A 67 4.59 -11.13 3.14
C GLU A 67 3.26 -10.87 3.84
N ILE A 68 2.53 -11.96 4.14
CA ILE A 68 1.33 -11.93 4.99
C ILE A 68 1.58 -12.86 6.17
N LEU A 69 1.60 -12.28 7.36
CA LEU A 69 1.86 -12.98 8.61
C LEU A 69 0.56 -13.13 9.39
N THR A 70 0.41 -14.29 10.03
CA THR A 70 -0.60 -14.48 11.09
C THR A 70 0.11 -14.65 12.41
N HIS A 71 -0.27 -13.81 13.38
CA HIS A 71 0.19 -13.89 14.75
C HIS A 71 -1.04 -13.94 15.65
N GLU A 72 -1.22 -15.07 16.36
CA GLU A 72 -2.43 -15.39 17.11
C GLU A 72 -3.68 -15.35 16.22
N SER A 73 -4.56 -14.36 16.42
CA SER A 73 -5.78 -14.11 15.67
C SER A 73 -5.70 -12.87 14.77
N SER A 74 -4.51 -12.26 14.66
CA SER A 74 -4.28 -11.04 13.90
C SER A 74 -3.54 -11.35 12.60
N ILE A 75 -3.98 -10.70 11.52
CA ILE A 75 -3.31 -10.72 10.21
C ILE A 75 -2.51 -9.44 10.09
N LEU A 76 -1.24 -9.56 9.70
CA LEU A 76 -0.33 -8.46 9.41
C LEU A 76 0.15 -8.60 7.96
N ILE A 77 0.14 -7.51 7.22
CA ILE A 77 0.57 -7.47 5.82
C ILE A 77 1.82 -6.59 5.75
N ILE A 78 2.93 -7.15 5.31
CA ILE A 78 4.16 -6.41 5.06
C ILE A 78 4.16 -5.97 3.61
N VAL A 79 4.30 -4.67 3.37
CA VAL A 79 4.25 -4.06 2.04
C VAL A 79 5.55 -3.32 1.76
N ASP A 80 6.12 -3.54 0.57
CA ASP A 80 7.17 -2.71 -0.03
C ASP A 80 6.48 -1.51 -0.70
N PRO A 81 6.50 -0.31 -0.10
CA PRO A 81 5.82 0.84 -0.68
C PRO A 81 6.48 1.23 -1.99
N PHE A 82 5.70 1.67 -2.98
CA PHE A 82 6.26 2.41 -4.10
C PHE A 82 6.61 3.82 -3.65
N ARG A 83 7.74 4.33 -4.13
CA ARG A 83 8.16 5.68 -3.78
C ARG A 83 7.27 6.72 -4.45
N ALA A 84 6.70 7.62 -3.65
CA ALA A 84 5.88 8.71 -4.18
C ALA A 84 6.70 9.68 -5.06
N LEU A 85 6.06 10.25 -6.07
CA LEU A 85 6.68 11.29 -6.90
C LEU A 85 7.11 12.50 -6.05
N LEU A 86 8.29 13.02 -6.36
CA LEU A 86 8.74 14.30 -5.80
C LEU A 86 7.82 15.43 -6.28
N PRO A 87 7.70 16.55 -5.54
CA PRO A 87 6.89 17.69 -5.96
C PRO A 87 7.25 18.22 -7.36
N ALA A 88 8.54 18.13 -7.72
CA ALA A 88 9.03 18.51 -9.04
C ALA A 88 8.47 17.65 -10.17
N ASP A 89 8.17 16.37 -9.94
CA ASP A 89 7.62 15.46 -10.97
C ASP A 89 6.09 15.31 -10.85
N ALA A 90 5.52 15.60 -9.68
CA ALA A 90 4.10 15.42 -9.39
C ALA A 90 3.18 16.25 -10.31
N HIS A 91 3.67 17.34 -10.91
CA HIS A 91 2.91 18.14 -11.86
C HIS A 91 2.71 17.45 -13.24
N HIS A 92 3.51 16.43 -13.54
CA HIS A 92 3.34 15.56 -14.71
C HIS A 92 2.33 14.42 -14.46
N ASP A 93 1.87 14.24 -13.21
CA ASP A 93 0.87 13.23 -12.85
C ASP A 93 -0.55 13.75 -13.08
N HIS A 94 -0.96 13.79 -14.35
CA HIS A 94 -2.30 14.22 -14.76
C HIS A 94 -3.41 13.31 -14.22
N HIS A 95 -3.09 12.09 -13.79
CA HIS A 95 -4.08 11.14 -13.26
C HIS A 95 -4.61 11.55 -11.89
N ARG A 96 -3.84 12.32 -11.11
CA ARG A 96 -4.29 12.88 -9.82
C ARG A 96 -5.52 13.77 -9.92
N MET A 97 -5.80 14.35 -11.09
CA MET A 97 -7.01 15.14 -11.33
C MET A 97 -8.29 14.30 -11.33
N TYR A 98 -8.17 12.97 -11.41
CA TYR A 98 -9.29 12.04 -11.45
C TYR A 98 -9.28 11.14 -10.21
N PRO A 99 -9.63 11.65 -9.01
CA PRO A 99 -9.51 10.88 -7.76
C PRO A 99 -10.38 9.61 -7.71
N ILE A 100 -11.39 9.50 -8.58
CA ILE A 100 -12.36 8.40 -8.60
C ILE A 100 -11.91 7.22 -9.48
N SER A 101 -11.33 7.51 -10.64
CA SER A 101 -10.99 6.51 -11.67
C SER A 101 -9.55 6.62 -12.17
N GLY A 102 -8.88 7.71 -11.81
CA GLY A 102 -7.48 7.93 -12.09
C GLY A 102 -6.64 7.11 -11.14
N GLY A 103 -5.58 6.55 -11.70
CA GLY A 103 -4.49 6.04 -10.90
C GLY A 103 -3.66 7.17 -10.30
N ARG A 104 -2.51 6.78 -9.78
CA ARG A 104 -1.44 7.71 -9.39
C ARG A 104 -0.13 7.19 -9.93
N ILE A 105 0.74 8.11 -10.36
CA ILE A 105 2.09 7.75 -10.77
C ILE A 105 2.98 7.67 -9.52
N PHE A 106 3.78 6.62 -9.47
CA PHE A 106 4.84 6.40 -8.48
C PHE A 106 6.15 6.11 -9.21
N TYR A 107 7.28 6.31 -8.54
CA TYR A 107 8.53 5.76 -9.07
C TYR A 107 8.50 4.22 -8.98
N ASP A 108 9.11 3.56 -9.96
CA ASP A 108 9.10 2.09 -10.07
C ASP A 108 10.00 1.43 -9.00
N GLU A 109 10.90 2.20 -8.41
CA GLU A 109 11.74 1.74 -7.29
C GLU A 109 10.92 1.69 -5.99
N PRO A 110 10.82 0.52 -5.33
CA PRO A 110 10.21 0.43 -4.01
C PRO A 110 11.05 1.17 -2.97
N GLU A 111 10.41 1.73 -1.96
CA GLU A 111 11.09 2.28 -0.81
C GLU A 111 11.84 1.18 -0.04
N GLN A 112 13.01 1.53 0.49
CA GLN A 112 13.85 0.59 1.24
C GLN A 112 13.23 0.16 2.58
N SER A 113 12.22 0.90 3.04
CA SER A 113 11.57 0.71 4.32
C SER A 113 10.21 0.04 4.13
N PRO A 114 10.09 -1.29 4.33
CA PRO A 114 8.79 -1.94 4.30
C PRO A 114 7.89 -1.40 5.41
N VAL A 115 6.60 -1.38 5.16
CA VAL A 115 5.56 -0.97 6.11
C VAL A 115 4.72 -2.16 6.52
N VAL A 116 4.29 -2.19 7.77
CA VAL A 116 3.34 -3.19 8.29
C VAL A 116 1.97 -2.55 8.33
N ILE A 117 1.01 -3.14 7.64
CA ILE A 117 -0.38 -2.70 7.62
C ILE A 117 -1.31 -3.80 8.12
N SER A 118 -2.41 -3.38 8.71
CA SER A 118 -3.55 -4.22 9.04
C SER A 118 -4.46 -4.42 7.82
N PRO A 119 -5.29 -5.49 7.78
CA PRO A 119 -6.32 -5.64 6.76
C PRO A 119 -7.30 -4.47 6.67
N THR A 120 -7.49 -3.70 7.75
CA THR A 120 -8.36 -2.52 7.75
C THR A 120 -7.76 -1.31 7.04
N GLU A 121 -6.44 -1.27 6.89
CA GLU A 121 -5.74 -0.22 6.15
C GLU A 121 -5.64 -0.56 4.65
N LEU A 122 -5.81 -1.82 4.28
CA LEU A 122 -5.84 -2.28 2.89
C LEU A 122 -7.10 -1.74 2.19
N LYS A 123 -6.93 -1.00 1.10
CA LYS A 123 -8.04 -0.39 0.34
C LYS A 123 -8.53 -1.31 -0.76
N CYS A 124 -7.61 -1.79 -1.60
CA CYS A 124 -7.90 -2.67 -2.74
C CYS A 124 -6.64 -3.26 -3.37
N HIS A 125 -6.82 -4.19 -4.30
CA HIS A 125 -5.80 -4.55 -5.27
C HIS A 125 -5.63 -3.46 -6.33
N VAL A 126 -4.45 -3.41 -6.93
CA VAL A 126 -4.13 -2.44 -7.98
C VAL A 126 -3.52 -3.14 -9.20
N ALA A 127 -3.76 -2.57 -10.38
CA ALA A 127 -2.97 -2.88 -11.56
C ALA A 127 -1.77 -1.93 -11.64
N LEU A 128 -0.62 -2.50 -11.97
CA LEU A 128 0.57 -1.75 -12.33
C LEU A 128 0.65 -1.68 -13.85
N VAL A 129 0.68 -0.46 -14.38
CA VAL A 129 0.89 -0.19 -15.79
C VAL A 129 2.24 0.52 -15.91
N GLN A 130 3.18 -0.11 -16.62
CA GLN A 130 4.43 0.56 -16.97
C GLN A 130 4.08 1.72 -17.89
N ASN A 131 4.23 2.93 -17.38
CA ASN A 131 3.80 4.14 -18.06
C ASN A 131 5.04 4.94 -18.45
N VAL A 132 5.05 5.44 -19.68
CA VAL A 132 6.10 6.33 -20.19
C VAL A 132 5.46 7.71 -20.25
N SER A 133 5.34 8.37 -19.09
CA SER A 133 4.89 9.77 -19.06
C SER A 133 6.02 10.66 -19.58
N ASP A 134 5.70 11.53 -20.52
CA ASP A 134 6.63 12.55 -21.01
C ASP A 134 6.94 13.54 -19.89
N GLY A 135 8.21 13.60 -19.46
CA GLY A 135 8.71 14.60 -18.50
C GLY A 135 9.28 14.04 -17.21
N ILE A 136 8.93 12.80 -16.82
CA ILE A 136 9.54 12.14 -15.67
C ILE A 136 10.70 11.28 -16.15
N VAL A 137 11.93 11.72 -15.87
CA VAL A 137 13.16 11.03 -16.30
C VAL A 137 13.36 9.70 -15.56
N THR A 138 13.01 9.67 -14.28
CA THR A 138 13.14 8.47 -13.43
C THR A 138 12.11 7.42 -13.83
N PRO A 139 12.48 6.12 -13.87
CA PRO A 139 11.52 5.04 -14.08
C PRO A 139 10.33 5.13 -13.14
N HIS A 140 9.13 5.03 -13.71
CA HIS A 140 7.88 5.23 -12.99
C HIS A 140 6.80 4.31 -13.54
N CYS A 141 5.76 4.11 -12.74
CA CYS A 141 4.63 3.28 -13.08
C CYS A 141 3.32 3.98 -12.69
N LEU A 142 2.27 3.68 -13.43
CA LEU A 142 0.91 4.10 -13.11
C LEU A 142 0.23 2.99 -12.31
N ILE A 143 -0.21 3.33 -11.10
CA ILE A 143 -0.96 2.42 -10.24
C ILE A 143 -2.45 2.74 -10.33
N ILE A 144 -3.24 1.75 -10.75
CA ILE A 144 -4.68 1.89 -10.96
C ILE A 144 -5.44 0.98 -9.97
N PRO A 145 -6.21 1.56 -9.02
CA PRO A 145 -7.10 0.80 -8.16
C PRO A 145 -8.12 -0.04 -8.95
N LEU A 146 -8.20 -1.34 -8.64
CA LEU A 146 -9.14 -2.26 -9.31
C LEU A 146 -10.50 -2.28 -8.63
N ASP A 147 -10.53 -2.22 -7.30
CA ASP A 147 -11.77 -2.21 -6.52
C ASP A 147 -12.13 -0.80 -6.07
N ARG A 148 -13.25 -0.31 -6.58
CA ARG A 148 -13.66 1.10 -6.45
C ARG A 148 -14.42 1.50 -5.17
N PRO A 149 -15.11 0.62 -4.40
CA PRO A 149 -16.09 1.12 -3.44
C PRO A 149 -15.48 1.84 -2.22
N ASN A 150 -14.25 1.51 -1.82
CA ASN A 150 -13.66 2.03 -0.58
C ASN A 150 -12.84 3.32 -0.77
N ILE A 151 -12.20 3.53 -1.93
CA ILE A 151 -11.44 4.77 -2.21
C ILE A 151 -12.38 5.98 -2.37
N LEU A 152 -13.58 5.72 -2.92
CA LEU A 152 -14.64 6.72 -3.09
C LEU A 152 -15.04 7.41 -1.78
N ALA A 153 -15.16 6.64 -0.69
CA ALA A 153 -15.58 7.16 0.61
C ALA A 153 -14.56 8.14 1.19
N ASP A 154 -13.26 7.89 1.01
CA ASP A 154 -12.19 8.74 1.53
C ASP A 154 -12.03 10.03 0.71
N ALA A 155 -12.11 9.93 -0.62
CA ALA A 155 -12.01 11.09 -1.50
C ALA A 155 -13.17 12.09 -1.29
N GLN A 156 -14.40 11.57 -1.17
CA GLN A 156 -15.58 12.40 -0.90
C GLN A 156 -15.50 13.08 0.47
N LYS A 157 -14.96 12.40 1.49
CA LYS A 157 -14.76 12.98 2.82
C LYS A 157 -13.77 14.14 2.81
N LEU A 158 -12.69 14.04 2.02
CA LEU A 158 -11.71 15.12 1.86
C LEU A 158 -12.30 16.35 1.16
N ASP A 159 -13.11 16.16 0.11
CA ASP A 159 -13.77 17.29 -0.58
C ASP A 159 -14.86 17.93 0.28
N MET A 160 -15.58 17.14 1.06
CA MET A 160 -16.50 17.68 2.08
C MET A 160 -15.74 18.52 3.10
N LEU A 161 -14.62 18.04 3.64
CA LEU A 161 -13.82 18.80 4.62
C LEU A 161 -13.29 20.14 4.08
N LYS A 162 -12.90 20.19 2.80
CA LYS A 162 -12.52 21.45 2.14
C LYS A 162 -13.69 22.43 2.00
N SER A 163 -14.91 21.93 1.78
CA SER A 163 -16.11 22.76 1.66
C SER A 163 -16.59 23.37 2.99
N PHE A 164 -16.24 22.78 4.14
CA PHE A 164 -16.61 23.30 5.46
C PHE A 164 -15.55 24.25 6.09
N GLY A 165 -14.38 24.40 5.45
CA GLY A 165 -13.24 25.13 6.00
C GLY A 165 -12.90 26.44 5.30
N ALA A 166 -13.85 27.38 5.18
CA ALA A 166 -13.54 28.81 5.00
C ALA A 166 -14.71 29.72 5.42
N PRO A 167 -14.99 29.91 6.72
CA PRO A 167 -15.79 31.05 7.15
C PRO A 167 -15.00 32.34 6.86
N GLY A 168 -15.64 33.26 6.15
CA GLY A 168 -15.00 34.34 5.41
C GLY A 168 -14.11 35.28 6.23
N SER A 169 -12.92 35.54 5.71
CA SER A 169 -12.22 36.81 5.92
C SER A 169 -12.75 37.82 4.90
N HIS A 170 -13.96 38.32 5.12
CA HIS A 170 -14.43 39.56 4.51
C HIS A 170 -13.63 40.70 5.13
N PHE A 171 -12.51 41.04 4.51
CA PHE A 171 -11.74 42.23 4.87
C PHE A 171 -12.41 43.42 4.17
N GLU A 172 -13.38 44.04 4.83
CA GLU A 172 -13.90 45.35 4.40
C GLU A 172 -12.80 46.40 4.65
N GLY A 173 -11.99 46.64 3.63
CA GLY A 173 -11.11 47.80 3.56
C GLY A 173 -11.92 49.07 3.32
N GLY A 174 -12.42 49.68 4.40
CA GLY A 174 -12.92 51.05 4.37
C GLY A 174 -11.75 52.01 4.18
N SER A 175 -11.64 52.59 2.98
CA SER A 175 -10.71 53.68 2.67
C SER A 175 -11.12 54.99 3.33
N SER A 176 -10.10 55.85 3.45
CA SER A 176 -10.02 57.17 4.07
C SER A 176 -11.03 58.21 3.59
#